data_AF-A0A520CWT3-F1
#
_entry.id   AF-A0A520CWT3-F1
#
_cell.length_a   1.000
_cell.length_b   1.000
_cell.length_c   1.000
_cell.angle_alpha   90.00
_cell.angle_beta   90.00
_cell.angle_gamma   90.00
#
_symmetry.space_group_name_H-M   'P 1'
#
loop_
_entity.id
_entity.type
_entity.pdbx_description
1 polymer ?
#
loop_
_entity_poly.entity_id
_entity_poly.type
_entity_poly.pdbx_seq_one_letter_code
_entity_poly.pdbx_strand_id
1 'polypeptide(L)'
;MVQTVSFTLPAFGSLIPGQGGRLAAIMRGAVVDGVEQPPYALLISAHASNEAQIPWAYNYSVSAPGATSLTDGLANTEEMLKGRCDAAGHIRNNALDGHGDWYLPSIGEMRVLRANVMDLLGTPTSSYWTSTVKGSQPVSYMVDSDRVAPFDQICRNFVRPVRRVPLTLLTPKAGAPAATDPGSNVKPVAFVLPPFGTAIPGQGGKLVAILRGPVVNGVEQPPHALLISDGDGNESDRSWGSPANIKGNANSFTDGLANTEAMLTGACPAALCVREKPIDGHADWYLPSICEISATAVNVPESLTKANCYWSSTYQGYNTACNYRFALETANTSADVSSIRRVRPFRRIPLGLLHA
;
A
#
# COMPACT_ATOMS: atom_id res chain seq x y z
N MET A 1 -3.81 -15.21 21.31
CA MET A 1 -4.75 -15.83 20.36
C MET A 1 -4.88 -14.84 19.21
N VAL A 2 -4.47 -15.19 18.00
CA VAL A 2 -4.48 -14.24 16.87
C VAL A 2 -5.93 -14.11 16.39
N GLN A 3 -6.49 -12.91 16.52
CA GLN A 3 -7.94 -12.70 16.44
C GLN A 3 -8.38 -12.54 14.98
N THR A 4 -9.20 -13.47 14.49
CA THR A 4 -9.93 -13.26 13.23
C THR A 4 -11.01 -12.20 13.45
N VAL A 5 -11.22 -11.33 12.45
CA VAL A 5 -12.20 -10.25 12.52
C VAL A 5 -13.21 -10.40 11.39
N SER A 6 -14.49 -10.50 11.73
CA SER A 6 -15.58 -10.54 10.75
C SER A 6 -16.11 -9.13 10.52
N PHE A 7 -16.20 -8.71 9.26
CA PHE A 7 -16.80 -7.43 8.90
C PHE A 7 -17.27 -7.46 7.43
N THR A 8 -18.09 -6.47 7.06
CA THR A 8 -18.41 -6.21 5.65
C THR A 8 -17.48 -5.13 5.15
N LEU A 9 -16.67 -5.43 4.13
CA LEU A 9 -15.78 -4.49 3.47
C LEU A 9 -16.57 -3.66 2.44
N PRO A 10 -16.73 -2.35 2.64
CA PRO A 10 -17.22 -1.44 1.60
C PRO A 10 -16.25 -1.39 0.43
N ALA A 11 -16.69 -0.88 -0.73
CA ALA A 11 -15.78 -0.66 -1.84
C ALA A 11 -14.65 0.30 -1.42
N PHE A 12 -13.41 0.03 -1.84
CA PHE A 12 -12.33 0.99 -1.69
C PHE A 12 -12.71 2.30 -2.40
N GLY A 13 -12.42 3.40 -1.74
CA GLY A 13 -12.78 4.76 -2.16
C GLY A 13 -14.21 5.18 -1.85
N SER A 14 -15.09 4.28 -1.40
CA SER A 14 -16.44 4.67 -0.96
C SER A 14 -16.41 5.43 0.37
N LEU A 15 -17.32 6.39 0.53
CA LEU A 15 -17.52 7.12 1.78
C LEU A 15 -18.00 6.16 2.88
N ILE A 16 -17.36 6.22 4.06
CA ILE A 16 -17.79 5.46 5.23
C ILE A 16 -18.77 6.31 6.05
N PRO A 17 -20.07 5.91 6.16
CA PRO A 17 -21.08 6.71 6.82
C PRO A 17 -20.71 7.10 8.25
N GLY A 18 -20.79 8.40 8.54
CA GLY A 18 -20.51 8.95 9.87
C GLY A 18 -19.03 8.98 10.28
N GLN A 19 -18.10 8.57 9.41
CA GLN A 19 -16.67 8.54 9.72
C GLN A 19 -15.83 9.63 9.02
N GLY A 20 -16.45 10.46 8.18
CA GLY A 20 -15.82 11.63 7.55
C GLY A 20 -14.79 11.34 6.45
N GLY A 21 -14.69 10.07 6.03
CA GLY A 21 -13.64 9.65 5.11
C GLY A 21 -14.05 8.52 4.19
N ARG A 22 -13.27 8.36 3.13
CA ARG A 22 -13.37 7.28 2.16
C ARG A 22 -12.44 6.13 2.56
N LEU A 23 -12.88 4.88 2.38
CA LEU A 23 -12.04 3.72 2.70
C LEU A 23 -10.80 3.68 1.79
N ALA A 24 -9.61 3.77 2.38
CA ALA A 24 -8.36 3.77 1.64
C ALA A 24 -7.60 2.45 1.75
N ALA A 25 -7.57 1.83 2.93
CA ALA A 25 -6.80 0.61 3.16
C ALA A 25 -7.34 -0.21 4.33
N ILE A 26 -7.01 -1.50 4.35
CA ILE A 26 -7.03 -2.35 5.54
C ILE A 26 -5.59 -2.61 5.93
N MET A 27 -5.23 -2.26 7.16
CA MET A 27 -3.87 -2.26 7.67
C MET A 27 -3.74 -3.27 8.81
N ARG A 28 -2.59 -3.97 8.86
CA ARG A 28 -2.20 -4.72 10.06
C ARG A 28 -1.99 -3.75 11.23
N GLY A 29 -2.40 -4.14 12.43
CA GLY A 29 -2.09 -3.36 13.62
C GLY A 29 -0.60 -3.41 13.95
N ALA A 30 -0.08 -2.33 14.55
CA ALA A 30 1.32 -2.29 14.98
C ALA A 30 1.58 -3.34 16.07
N VAL A 31 2.82 -3.83 16.16
CA VAL A 31 3.25 -4.64 17.31
C VAL A 31 3.77 -3.69 18.39
N VAL A 32 3.08 -3.64 19.53
CA VAL A 32 3.46 -2.82 20.69
C VAL A 32 3.79 -3.78 21.83
N ASP A 33 5.02 -3.68 22.36
CA ASP A 33 5.52 -4.56 23.44
C ASP A 33 5.35 -6.06 23.16
N GLY A 34 5.56 -6.46 21.89
CA GLY A 34 5.40 -7.85 21.45
C GLY A 34 3.95 -8.29 21.21
N VAL A 35 2.98 -7.40 21.37
CA VAL A 35 1.56 -7.66 21.13
C VAL A 35 1.08 -6.93 19.87
N GLU A 36 0.66 -7.71 18.87
CA GLU A 36 0.00 -7.18 17.69
C GLU A 36 -1.35 -6.54 18.06
N GLN A 37 -1.48 -5.25 17.77
CA GLN A 37 -2.74 -4.51 17.92
C GLN A 37 -3.76 -4.97 16.87
N PRO A 38 -5.07 -4.77 17.10
CA PRO A 38 -6.08 -5.13 16.11
C PRO A 38 -5.83 -4.45 14.75
N PRO A 39 -6.13 -5.14 13.63
CA PRO A 39 -6.12 -4.51 12.32
C PRO A 39 -7.14 -3.37 12.27
N TYR A 40 -6.86 -2.37 11.44
CA TYR A 40 -7.67 -1.15 11.33
C TYR A 40 -7.92 -0.78 9.87
N ALA A 41 -8.97 0.01 9.65
CA ALA A 41 -9.22 0.63 8.38
C ALA A 41 -8.58 2.01 8.36
N LEU A 42 -7.88 2.33 7.28
CA LEU A 42 -7.41 3.67 7.00
C LEU A 42 -8.46 4.39 6.15
N LEU A 43 -8.90 5.55 6.62
CA LEU A 43 -9.77 6.45 5.89
C LEU A 43 -8.96 7.63 5.37
N ILE A 44 -9.17 7.99 4.11
CA ILE A 44 -8.70 9.27 3.56
C ILE A 44 -9.84 10.29 3.67
N SER A 45 -9.53 11.52 4.07
CA SER A 45 -10.54 12.59 4.15
C SER A 45 -11.31 12.74 2.83
N ALA A 46 -12.64 12.93 2.92
CA ALA A 46 -13.52 12.87 1.75
C ALA A 46 -13.42 14.09 0.82
N HIS A 47 -12.90 15.22 1.30
CA HIS A 47 -12.94 16.50 0.59
C HIS A 47 -11.58 16.93 0.05
N ALA A 48 -11.50 17.10 -1.28
CA ALA A 48 -10.37 17.71 -1.99
C ALA A 48 -9.97 19.10 -1.44
N SER A 49 -10.95 19.86 -0.93
CA SER A 49 -10.72 21.17 -0.31
C SER A 49 -9.87 21.15 0.95
N ASN A 50 -9.63 19.96 1.53
CA ASN A 50 -8.76 19.79 2.70
C ASN A 50 -7.30 19.52 2.30
N GLU A 51 -6.99 19.53 1.00
CA GLU A 51 -5.61 19.54 0.53
C GLU A 51 -5.05 20.95 0.64
N ALA A 52 -3.96 21.07 1.40
CA ALA A 52 -3.17 22.27 1.46
C ALA A 52 -1.76 21.96 0.94
N GLN A 53 -1.25 22.81 0.06
CA GLN A 53 0.15 22.75 -0.36
C GLN A 53 0.98 23.60 0.60
N ILE A 54 1.66 22.97 1.55
CA ILE A 54 2.38 23.63 2.66
C ILE A 54 3.75 22.99 2.88
N PRO A 55 4.70 23.70 3.52
CA PRO A 55 5.92 23.05 3.97
C PRO A 55 5.63 21.96 5.00
N TRP A 56 6.49 20.95 5.04
CA TRP A 56 6.49 19.98 6.12
C TRP A 56 6.86 20.68 7.44
N ALA A 57 7.87 21.55 7.36
CA ALA A 57 8.33 22.47 8.39
C ALA A 57 8.70 23.84 7.77
N TYR A 58 8.27 24.95 8.38
CA TYR A 58 8.48 26.29 7.82
C TYR A 58 9.95 26.71 7.74
N ASN A 59 10.80 26.19 8.63
CA ASN A 59 12.23 26.46 8.66
C ASN A 59 12.98 25.29 9.32
N TYR A 60 14.31 25.28 9.19
CA TYR A 60 15.17 24.20 9.69
C TYR A 60 15.29 24.09 11.22
N SER A 61 14.71 25.01 11.99
CA SER A 61 14.66 24.91 13.47
C SER A 61 13.52 24.03 13.96
N VAL A 62 12.50 23.82 13.13
CA VAL A 62 11.42 22.86 13.37
C VAL A 62 11.95 21.46 13.08
N SER A 63 11.82 20.58 14.07
CA SER A 63 12.29 19.19 13.93
C SER A 63 11.38 18.24 14.69
N ALA A 64 11.21 17.03 14.16
CA ALA A 64 10.54 15.93 14.84
C ALA A 64 11.36 14.65 14.66
N PRO A 65 12.52 14.53 15.33
CA PRO A 65 13.40 13.37 15.16
C PRO A 65 12.75 12.05 15.62
N GLY A 66 11.66 12.10 16.40
CA GLY A 66 10.85 10.94 16.78
C GLY A 66 9.87 10.46 15.70
N ALA A 67 9.62 11.26 14.65
CA ALA A 67 8.66 10.95 13.59
C ALA A 67 9.24 9.99 12.52
N THR A 68 9.80 8.86 12.96
CA THR A 68 10.54 7.90 12.12
C THR A 68 9.78 6.62 11.81
N SER A 69 8.57 6.44 12.37
CA SER A 69 7.79 5.23 12.12
C SER A 69 7.45 5.12 10.64
N LEU A 70 7.72 3.94 10.07
CA LEU A 70 7.38 3.65 8.67
C LEU A 70 5.88 3.37 8.49
N THR A 71 5.17 3.01 9.56
CA THR A 71 3.81 2.45 9.48
C THR A 71 2.81 3.07 10.45
N ASP A 72 3.24 3.96 11.36
CA ASP A 72 2.36 4.65 12.31
C ASP A 72 2.41 6.17 12.10
N GLY A 73 1.57 6.66 11.19
CA GLY A 73 1.48 8.08 10.87
C GLY A 73 0.92 8.91 12.02
N LEU A 74 0.06 8.34 12.87
CA LEU A 74 -0.50 9.06 14.00
C LEU A 74 0.57 9.28 15.08
N ALA A 75 1.36 8.27 15.44
CA ALA A 75 2.49 8.43 16.35
C ALA A 75 3.50 9.44 15.82
N ASN A 76 3.83 9.36 14.52
CA ASN A 76 4.69 10.36 13.88
C ASN A 76 4.09 11.77 13.94
N THR A 77 2.79 11.91 13.68
CA THR A 77 2.10 13.20 13.72
C THR A 77 2.11 13.78 15.14
N GLU A 78 1.98 12.96 16.18
CA GLU A 78 2.15 13.41 17.57
C GLU A 78 3.57 13.93 17.84
N GLU A 79 4.61 13.25 17.34
CA GLU A 79 5.98 13.76 17.43
C GLU A 79 6.17 15.06 16.64
N MET A 80 5.56 15.17 15.46
CA MET A 80 5.56 16.39 14.66
C MET A 80 4.91 17.58 15.38
N LEU A 81 3.83 17.35 16.11
CA LEU A 81 3.15 18.39 16.90
C LEU A 81 4.04 18.90 18.05
N LYS A 82 4.81 18.04 18.71
CA LYS A 82 5.81 18.45 19.72
C LYS A 82 6.88 19.36 19.11
N GLY A 83 7.28 19.05 17.87
CA GLY A 83 8.21 19.84 17.06
C GLY A 83 7.61 21.12 16.45
N ARG A 84 6.30 21.36 16.60
CA ARG A 84 5.55 22.46 15.96
C ARG A 84 5.63 22.43 14.43
N CYS A 85 5.61 21.24 13.83
CA CYS A 85 5.62 21.10 12.37
C CYS A 85 4.31 21.59 11.76
N ASP A 86 4.41 22.43 10.74
CA ASP A 86 3.27 23.09 10.08
C ASP A 86 2.30 22.09 9.46
N ALA A 87 2.82 21.03 8.81
CA ALA A 87 1.98 20.02 8.18
C ALA A 87 1.09 19.27 9.19
N ALA A 88 1.65 18.89 10.34
CA ALA A 88 0.90 18.24 11.41
C ALA A 88 -0.08 19.21 12.09
N GLY A 89 0.36 20.45 12.36
CA GLY A 89 -0.49 21.48 12.93
C GLY A 89 -1.70 21.81 12.04
N HIS A 90 -1.48 21.93 10.74
CA HIS A 90 -2.55 22.17 9.76
C HIS A 90 -3.60 21.05 9.77
N ILE A 91 -3.17 19.79 9.82
CA ILE A 91 -4.10 18.66 9.87
C ILE A 91 -4.84 18.62 11.22
N ARG A 92 -4.11 18.74 12.34
CA ARG A 92 -4.70 18.59 13.68
C ARG A 92 -5.69 19.70 14.04
N ASN A 93 -5.46 20.92 13.56
CA ASN A 93 -6.30 22.07 13.88
C ASN A 93 -7.63 22.10 13.10
N ASN A 94 -7.76 21.28 12.06
CA ASN A 94 -8.95 21.20 11.24
C ASN A 94 -9.73 19.93 11.56
N ALA A 95 -10.73 20.03 12.44
CA ALA A 95 -11.69 18.95 12.60
C ALA A 95 -12.46 18.77 11.28
N LEU A 96 -12.39 17.58 10.68
CA LEU A 96 -13.08 17.27 9.43
C LEU A 96 -14.26 16.35 9.74
N ASP A 97 -15.44 16.76 9.30
CA ASP A 97 -16.70 16.03 9.50
C ASP A 97 -16.97 15.67 10.98
N GLY A 98 -16.59 16.55 11.91
CA GLY A 98 -16.77 16.37 13.35
C GLY A 98 -15.74 15.46 14.03
N HIS A 99 -14.73 14.99 13.29
CA HIS A 99 -13.65 14.15 13.80
C HIS A 99 -12.35 14.95 13.95
N GLY A 100 -11.66 14.83 15.09
CA GLY A 100 -10.42 15.56 15.42
C GLY A 100 -9.16 14.68 15.53
N ASP A 101 -9.31 13.41 15.21
CA ASP A 101 -8.29 12.35 15.25
C ASP A 101 -7.65 12.10 13.87
N TRP A 102 -7.71 13.10 12.98
CA TRP A 102 -6.98 13.10 11.71
C TRP A 102 -5.48 13.33 11.91
N TYR A 103 -4.68 12.70 11.05
CA TYR A 103 -3.22 12.79 11.10
C TYR A 103 -2.60 12.71 9.69
N LEU A 104 -1.31 13.05 9.59
CA LEU A 104 -0.55 12.92 8.35
C LEU A 104 -0.10 11.46 8.20
N PRO A 105 -0.35 10.77 7.06
CA PRO A 105 -0.01 9.36 6.92
C PRO A 105 1.50 9.13 6.99
N SER A 106 1.91 8.02 7.57
CA SER A 106 3.27 7.50 7.40
C SER A 106 3.53 7.11 5.94
N ILE A 107 4.81 6.95 5.59
CA ILE A 107 5.20 6.43 4.26
C ILE A 107 4.56 5.07 3.93
N GLY A 108 4.37 4.19 4.92
CA GLY A 108 3.75 2.89 4.75
C GLY A 108 2.25 2.98 4.51
N GLU A 109 1.54 3.79 5.30
CA GLU A 109 0.11 4.06 5.07
C GLU A 109 -0.12 4.67 3.67
N MET A 110 0.74 5.60 3.25
CA MET A 110 0.65 6.21 1.92
C MET A 110 0.93 5.20 0.79
N ARG A 111 1.81 4.21 1.00
CA ARG A 111 2.06 3.13 0.03
C ARG A 111 0.85 2.24 -0.17
N VAL A 112 0.17 1.86 0.91
CA VAL A 112 -1.04 1.02 0.82
C VAL A 112 -2.20 1.82 0.25
N LEU A 113 -2.32 3.11 0.59
CA LEU A 113 -3.26 4.02 -0.04
C LEU A 113 -3.03 4.10 -1.56
N ARG A 114 -1.78 4.26 -2.01
CA ARG A 114 -1.41 4.26 -3.43
C ARG A 114 -1.74 2.93 -4.13
N ALA A 115 -1.70 1.81 -3.43
CA ALA A 115 -2.08 0.51 -3.98
C ALA A 115 -3.59 0.39 -4.25
N ASN A 116 -4.43 1.16 -3.54
CA ASN A 116 -5.88 1.03 -3.56
C ASN A 116 -6.61 2.22 -4.19
N VAL A 117 -6.30 3.44 -3.75
CA VAL A 117 -7.10 4.63 -4.02
C VAL A 117 -6.24 5.84 -4.43
N MET A 118 -5.19 5.61 -5.22
CA MET A 118 -4.34 6.71 -5.73
C MET A 118 -5.15 7.74 -6.52
N ASP A 119 -6.25 7.32 -7.15
CA ASP A 119 -7.24 8.17 -7.84
C ASP A 119 -7.99 9.14 -6.92
N LEU A 120 -7.94 8.94 -5.60
CA LEU A 120 -8.48 9.89 -4.62
C LEU A 120 -7.46 10.95 -4.17
N LEU A 121 -6.18 10.73 -4.45
CA LEU A 121 -5.19 11.79 -4.41
C LEU A 121 -5.32 12.61 -5.70
N GLY A 122 -4.88 13.87 -5.67
CA GLY A 122 -5.10 14.87 -6.72
C GLY A 122 -4.48 14.53 -8.08
N THR A 123 -3.99 15.54 -8.80
CA THR A 123 -3.45 15.28 -10.15
C THR A 123 -2.26 14.32 -10.09
N PRO A 124 -1.97 13.55 -11.16
CA PRO A 124 -0.80 12.67 -11.21
C PRO A 124 0.54 13.37 -10.90
N THR A 125 0.61 14.69 -11.08
CA THR A 125 1.78 15.52 -10.78
C THR A 125 1.88 15.99 -9.32
N SER A 126 0.87 15.70 -8.49
CA SER A 126 0.82 16.15 -7.10
C SER A 126 1.71 15.26 -6.23
N SER A 127 2.62 15.89 -5.50
CA SER A 127 3.42 15.24 -4.46
C SER A 127 2.79 15.48 -3.10
N TYR A 128 2.70 14.43 -2.29
CA TYR A 128 2.08 14.45 -0.97
C TYR A 128 3.10 14.19 0.12
N TRP A 129 3.12 15.04 1.14
CA TRP A 129 3.89 14.81 2.35
C TRP A 129 3.40 13.57 3.10
N THR A 130 4.37 12.87 3.70
CA THR A 130 4.13 11.87 4.74
C THR A 130 4.65 12.41 6.07
N SER A 131 4.25 11.77 7.17
CA SER A 131 4.75 12.08 8.50
C SER A 131 6.14 11.52 8.79
N THR A 132 6.71 10.70 7.90
CA THR A 132 7.94 9.96 8.16
C THR A 132 9.17 10.81 7.78
N VAL A 133 10.02 11.08 8.76
CA VAL A 133 11.31 11.76 8.59
C VAL A 133 12.39 10.79 8.10
N LYS A 134 13.32 11.27 7.27
CA LYS A 134 14.47 10.48 6.82
C LYS A 134 15.76 10.93 7.50
N GLY A 135 16.25 10.12 8.44
CA GLY A 135 17.56 10.33 9.07
C GLY A 135 17.65 11.63 9.86
N SER A 136 18.86 12.19 9.97
CA SER A 136 19.15 13.40 10.76
C SER A 136 19.15 14.71 9.98
N GLN A 137 18.94 14.66 8.66
CA GLN A 137 18.87 15.82 7.78
C GLN A 137 17.43 16.36 7.74
N PRO A 138 17.19 17.64 7.38
CA PRO A 138 15.84 18.23 7.33
C PRO A 138 15.07 17.76 6.08
N VAL A 139 14.91 16.45 5.94
CA VAL A 139 14.20 15.81 4.84
C VAL A 139 13.13 14.86 5.35
N SER A 140 11.97 14.89 4.70
CA SER A 140 10.86 14.00 4.96
C SER A 140 10.43 13.31 3.69
N TYR A 141 9.78 12.15 3.82
CA TYR A 141 9.29 11.43 2.65
C TYR A 141 8.06 12.09 2.05
N MET A 142 8.04 12.17 0.72
CA MET A 142 6.86 12.45 -0.07
C MET A 142 6.54 11.28 -1.00
N VAL A 143 5.29 11.24 -1.45
CA VAL A 143 4.77 10.26 -2.41
C VAL A 143 4.06 10.99 -3.53
N ASP A 144 4.36 10.62 -4.77
CA ASP A 144 3.62 11.02 -5.98
C ASP A 144 3.11 9.77 -6.71
N SER A 145 2.57 9.92 -7.93
CA SER A 145 2.06 8.78 -8.72
C SER A 145 3.11 7.73 -9.05
N ASP A 146 4.38 8.12 -9.10
CA ASP A 146 5.44 7.33 -9.72
C ASP A 146 6.41 6.80 -8.67
N ARG A 147 6.72 7.60 -7.65
CA ARG A 147 7.81 7.34 -6.70
C ARG A 147 7.50 7.76 -5.27
N VAL A 148 8.40 7.31 -4.41
CA VAL A 148 8.49 7.69 -3.01
C VAL A 148 9.92 8.19 -2.79
N ALA A 149 10.08 9.42 -2.32
CA ALA A 149 11.40 10.05 -2.23
C ALA A 149 11.51 10.97 -1.01
N PRO A 150 12.69 11.11 -0.40
CA PRO A 150 12.94 12.19 0.54
C PRO A 150 12.96 13.53 -0.19
N PHE A 151 12.49 14.57 0.48
CA PHE A 151 12.46 15.92 -0.05
C PHE A 151 12.69 16.93 1.08
N ASP A 152 13.22 18.11 0.75
CA ASP A 152 13.52 19.16 1.73
C ASP A 152 12.22 19.61 2.43
N GLN A 153 12.23 19.57 3.77
CA GLN A 153 11.07 19.86 4.61
C GLN A 153 10.49 21.27 4.42
N ILE A 154 11.28 22.24 3.93
CA ILE A 154 10.79 23.60 3.69
C ILE A 154 10.08 23.76 2.33
N CYS A 155 10.17 22.77 1.44
CA CYS A 155 9.47 22.80 0.16
C CYS A 155 7.97 22.57 0.35
N ARG A 156 7.15 23.05 -0.60
CA ARG A 156 5.68 22.92 -0.51
C ARG A 156 5.20 21.69 -1.27
N ASN A 157 4.64 20.73 -0.54
CA ASN A 157 3.90 19.58 -1.10
C ASN A 157 2.51 19.53 -0.47
N PHE A 158 1.61 18.75 -1.07
CA PHE A 158 0.26 18.60 -0.55
C PHE A 158 0.26 17.80 0.74
N VAL A 159 -0.61 18.17 1.68
CA VAL A 159 -0.96 17.31 2.82
C VAL A 159 -2.35 16.75 2.60
N ARG A 160 -2.52 15.46 2.91
CA ARG A 160 -3.84 14.82 2.88
C ARG A 160 -4.06 14.07 4.18
N PRO A 161 -5.03 14.49 5.01
CA PRO A 161 -5.28 13.85 6.28
C PRO A 161 -5.88 12.45 6.09
N VAL A 162 -5.39 11.52 6.89
CA VAL A 162 -5.92 10.17 7.07
C VAL A 162 -6.38 9.96 8.51
N ARG A 163 -7.20 8.94 8.71
CA ARG A 163 -7.73 8.56 10.02
C ARG A 163 -7.81 7.05 10.12
N ARG A 164 -7.42 6.48 11.26
CA ARG A 164 -7.55 5.04 11.53
C ARG A 164 -8.81 4.77 12.33
N VAL A 165 -9.60 3.81 11.89
CA VAL A 165 -10.83 3.39 12.58
C VAL A 165 -10.85 1.86 12.76
N PRO A 166 -11.43 1.34 13.86
CA PRO A 166 -11.67 -0.09 14.00
C PRO A 166 -12.50 -0.64 12.84
N LEU A 167 -12.21 -1.87 12.40
CA LEU A 167 -12.94 -2.51 11.29
C LEU A 167 -14.45 -2.64 11.54
N THR A 168 -14.87 -2.69 12.80
CA THR A 168 -16.28 -2.71 13.19
C THR A 168 -17.04 -1.44 12.81
N LEU A 169 -16.34 -0.32 12.61
CA LEU A 169 -16.94 0.96 12.18
C LEU A 169 -17.11 1.08 10.66
N LEU A 170 -16.65 0.09 9.88
CA LEU A 170 -16.90 0.03 8.43
C LEU A 170 -18.31 -0.44 8.10
N THR A 171 -18.95 -1.16 9.02
CA THR A 171 -20.32 -1.62 8.82
C THR A 171 -21.29 -0.47 9.08
N PRO A 172 -22.17 -0.10 8.12
CA PRO A 172 -23.16 0.94 8.36
C PRO A 172 -24.00 0.61 9.59
N LYS A 173 -24.24 1.61 10.45
CA LYS A 173 -25.19 1.45 11.56
C LYS A 173 -26.57 1.10 10.98
N ALA A 174 -27.26 0.13 11.56
CA ALA A 174 -28.60 -0.25 11.11
C ALA A 174 -29.51 1.00 11.03
N GLY A 175 -30.12 1.23 9.86
CA GLY A 175 -30.96 2.41 9.60
C GLY A 175 -30.23 3.65 9.06
N ALA A 176 -28.90 3.62 8.88
CA ALA A 176 -28.21 4.67 8.12
C ALA A 176 -28.64 4.58 6.64
N PRO A 177 -28.91 5.71 5.96
CA PRO A 177 -29.17 5.70 4.53
C PRO A 177 -27.98 5.06 3.83
N ALA A 178 -28.24 4.18 2.86
CA ALA A 178 -27.19 3.66 2.00
C ALA A 178 -26.44 4.86 1.43
N ALA A 179 -25.12 4.93 1.66
CA ALA A 179 -24.30 5.89 0.94
C ALA A 179 -24.39 5.49 -0.53
N THR A 180 -25.27 6.17 -1.27
CA THR A 180 -25.27 6.11 -2.73
C THR A 180 -24.06 6.91 -3.16
N ASP A 181 -22.91 6.25 -3.22
CA ASP A 181 -21.82 6.75 -4.05
C ASP A 181 -22.12 6.27 -5.47
N PRO A 182 -22.66 7.12 -6.35
CA PRO A 182 -23.08 6.72 -7.69
C PRO A 182 -21.92 6.25 -8.58
N GLY A 183 -20.67 6.33 -8.10
CA GLY A 183 -19.46 5.93 -8.82
C GLY A 183 -18.95 4.51 -8.57
N SER A 184 -19.41 3.78 -7.54
CA SER A 184 -18.89 2.43 -7.25
C SER A 184 -19.88 1.33 -7.61
N ASN A 185 -19.56 0.56 -8.66
CA ASN A 185 -20.30 -0.64 -9.05
C ASN A 185 -19.93 -1.89 -8.22
N VAL A 186 -18.97 -1.77 -7.29
CA VAL A 186 -18.49 -2.90 -6.48
C VAL A 186 -19.35 -3.05 -5.24
N LYS A 187 -19.98 -4.23 -5.09
CA LYS A 187 -20.80 -4.54 -3.91
C LYS A 187 -19.91 -4.77 -2.67
N PRO A 188 -20.37 -4.37 -1.47
CA PRO A 188 -19.68 -4.72 -0.23
C PRO A 188 -19.52 -6.24 -0.07
N VAL A 189 -18.40 -6.67 0.49
CA VAL A 189 -18.06 -8.09 0.67
C VAL A 189 -17.97 -8.43 2.16
N ALA A 190 -18.85 -9.29 2.65
CA ALA A 190 -18.73 -9.87 3.98
C ALA A 190 -17.67 -10.98 3.97
N PHE A 191 -16.67 -10.88 4.84
CA PHE A 191 -15.66 -11.93 4.98
C PHE A 191 -15.06 -11.93 6.39
N VAL A 192 -14.40 -13.05 6.74
CA VAL A 192 -13.59 -13.18 7.94
C VAL A 192 -12.16 -12.92 7.55
N LEU A 193 -11.58 -11.82 8.05
CA LEU A 193 -10.17 -11.48 7.83
C LEU A 193 -9.28 -12.45 8.63
N PRO A 194 -8.50 -13.30 7.94
CA PRO A 194 -7.42 -14.02 8.59
C PRO A 194 -6.37 -13.03 9.09
N PRO A 195 -5.60 -13.37 10.12
CA PRO A 195 -4.53 -12.49 10.55
C PRO A 195 -3.47 -12.33 9.46
N PHE A 196 -2.93 -11.13 9.33
CA PHE A 196 -1.82 -10.87 8.42
C PHE A 196 -0.61 -11.75 8.78
N GLY A 197 0.09 -12.22 7.76
CA GLY A 197 1.24 -13.13 7.90
C GLY A 197 0.88 -14.58 8.20
N THR A 198 -0.39 -14.94 8.30
CA THR A 198 -0.82 -16.34 8.46
C THR A 198 -0.99 -17.03 7.12
N ALA A 199 -0.57 -18.30 7.05
CA ALA A 199 -0.82 -19.16 5.91
C ALA A 199 -2.33 -19.38 5.76
N ILE A 200 -2.83 -19.26 4.52
CA ILE A 200 -4.22 -19.54 4.19
C ILE A 200 -4.32 -21.01 3.78
N PRO A 201 -5.05 -21.86 4.55
CA PRO A 201 -5.11 -23.29 4.29
C PRO A 201 -5.51 -23.62 2.85
N GLY A 202 -4.70 -24.47 2.20
CA GLY A 202 -4.94 -24.93 0.83
C GLY A 202 -4.69 -23.89 -0.27
N GLN A 203 -4.12 -22.72 0.06
CA GLN A 203 -3.84 -21.66 -0.92
C GLN A 203 -2.33 -21.43 -1.18
N GLY A 204 -1.45 -22.20 -0.52
CA GLY A 204 0.01 -22.17 -0.70
C GLY A 204 0.74 -20.89 -0.30
N GLY A 205 0.10 -19.98 0.45
CA GLY A 205 0.70 -18.70 0.81
C GLY A 205 0.09 -18.00 2.02
N LYS A 206 0.78 -16.95 2.47
CA LYS A 206 0.40 -16.11 3.62
C LYS A 206 -0.35 -14.87 3.18
N LEU A 207 -1.37 -14.48 3.94
CA LEU A 207 -2.08 -13.21 3.71
C LEU A 207 -1.17 -12.01 4.00
N VAL A 208 -0.99 -11.13 3.02
CA VAL A 208 -0.11 -9.96 3.17
C VAL A 208 -0.80 -8.62 2.94
N ALA A 209 -1.89 -8.58 2.19
CA ALA A 209 -2.68 -7.37 1.99
C ALA A 209 -4.12 -7.70 1.58
N ILE A 210 -5.03 -6.75 1.82
CA ILE A 210 -6.33 -6.68 1.16
C ILE A 210 -6.28 -5.50 0.21
N LEU A 211 -6.48 -5.75 -1.09
CA LEU A 211 -6.32 -4.73 -2.12
C LEU A 211 -7.60 -4.54 -2.95
N ARG A 212 -7.77 -3.33 -3.47
CA ARG A 212 -8.78 -2.98 -4.47
C ARG A 212 -8.57 -3.83 -5.71
N GLY A 213 -9.66 -4.27 -6.34
CA GLY A 213 -9.55 -4.97 -7.61
C GLY A 213 -9.10 -4.02 -8.73
N PRO A 214 -8.32 -4.49 -9.71
CA PRO A 214 -7.95 -3.66 -10.85
C PRO A 214 -9.19 -3.26 -11.66
N VAL A 215 -9.10 -2.15 -12.40
CA VAL A 215 -10.12 -1.77 -13.38
C VAL A 215 -9.77 -2.41 -14.72
N VAL A 216 -10.65 -3.30 -15.20
CA VAL A 216 -10.49 -3.99 -16.48
C VAL A 216 -11.62 -3.56 -17.40
N ASN A 217 -11.29 -2.98 -18.55
CA ASN A 217 -12.26 -2.45 -19.52
C ASN A 217 -13.30 -1.49 -18.89
N GLY A 218 -12.85 -0.61 -18.00
CA GLY A 218 -13.71 0.35 -17.30
C GLY A 218 -14.54 -0.26 -16.16
N VAL A 219 -14.38 -1.54 -15.85
CA VAL A 219 -15.09 -2.23 -14.76
C VAL A 219 -14.11 -2.61 -13.65
N GLU A 220 -14.32 -2.04 -12.47
CA GLU A 220 -13.59 -2.42 -11.26
C GLU A 220 -13.89 -3.88 -10.89
N GLN A 221 -12.85 -4.68 -10.79
CA GLN A 221 -12.94 -6.08 -10.34
C GLN A 221 -13.15 -6.15 -8.82
N PRO A 222 -13.64 -7.28 -8.28
CA PRO A 222 -13.77 -7.45 -6.85
C PRO A 222 -12.44 -7.22 -6.09
N PRO A 223 -12.49 -6.69 -4.86
CA PRO A 223 -11.31 -6.67 -4.01
C PRO A 223 -10.80 -8.09 -3.75
N HIS A 224 -9.50 -8.20 -3.49
CA HIS A 224 -8.82 -9.48 -3.35
C HIS A 224 -7.87 -9.49 -2.15
N ALA A 225 -7.66 -10.69 -1.62
CA ALA A 225 -6.56 -10.99 -0.74
C ALA A 225 -5.31 -11.19 -1.58
N LEU A 226 -4.23 -10.50 -1.21
CA LEU A 226 -2.90 -10.74 -1.76
C LEU A 226 -2.18 -11.75 -0.88
N LEU A 227 -1.67 -12.81 -1.49
CA LEU A 227 -0.89 -13.84 -0.86
C LEU A 227 0.56 -13.80 -1.33
N ILE A 228 1.49 -14.03 -0.41
CA ILE A 228 2.88 -14.32 -0.73
C ILE A 228 3.13 -15.82 -0.57
N SER A 229 3.88 -16.43 -1.49
CA SER A 229 4.24 -17.85 -1.40
C SER A 229 4.90 -18.20 -0.06
N ASP A 230 4.51 -19.37 0.49
CA ASP A 230 5.02 -19.86 1.76
C ASP A 230 6.50 -20.26 1.68
N GLY A 231 7.27 -19.91 2.72
CA GLY A 231 8.66 -20.35 2.90
C GLY A 231 9.71 -19.71 1.98
N ASP A 232 10.97 -19.74 2.41
CA ASP A 232 12.09 -19.12 1.69
C ASP A 232 12.53 -19.93 0.46
N GLY A 233 12.12 -21.20 0.35
CA GLY A 233 12.42 -22.06 -0.81
C GLY A 233 11.68 -21.67 -2.10
N ASN A 234 10.78 -20.70 -2.04
CA ASN A 234 10.06 -20.16 -3.20
C ASN A 234 10.68 -18.90 -3.79
N GLU A 235 11.83 -18.51 -3.25
CA GLU A 235 12.60 -17.38 -3.73
C GLU A 235 13.63 -17.82 -4.79
N SER A 236 13.90 -16.98 -5.79
CA SER A 236 14.93 -17.26 -6.80
C SER A 236 15.59 -16.00 -7.33
N ASP A 237 16.88 -16.05 -7.62
CA ASP A 237 17.59 -14.93 -8.24
C ASP A 237 17.45 -14.98 -9.75
N ARG A 238 16.90 -13.92 -10.35
CA ARG A 238 16.63 -13.82 -11.78
C ARG A 238 16.90 -12.41 -12.28
N SER A 239 17.25 -12.29 -13.55
CA SER A 239 17.07 -11.02 -14.26
C SER A 239 15.57 -10.76 -14.44
N TRP A 240 15.19 -9.50 -14.52
CA TRP A 240 13.83 -9.16 -14.92
C TRP A 240 13.60 -9.62 -16.37
N GLY A 241 14.57 -9.34 -17.23
CA GLY A 241 14.60 -9.67 -18.65
C GLY A 241 15.83 -9.10 -19.34
N SER A 242 15.71 -8.94 -20.64
CA SER A 242 16.61 -8.17 -21.49
C SER A 242 15.78 -7.20 -22.33
N PRO A 243 16.38 -6.21 -22.99
CA PRO A 243 15.64 -5.34 -23.92
C PRO A 243 14.81 -6.12 -24.97
N ALA A 244 15.30 -7.28 -25.41
CA ALA A 244 14.60 -8.15 -26.37
C ALA A 244 13.35 -8.84 -25.80
N ASN A 245 13.22 -8.95 -24.47
CA ASN A 245 12.05 -9.52 -23.82
C ASN A 245 10.92 -8.49 -23.63
N ILE A 246 11.16 -7.20 -23.83
CA ILE A 246 10.17 -6.15 -23.55
C ILE A 246 9.21 -6.03 -24.75
N LYS A 247 8.20 -6.92 -24.80
CA LYS A 247 7.22 -7.00 -25.91
C LYS A 247 5.81 -6.52 -25.56
N GLY A 248 5.50 -6.42 -24.27
CA GLY A 248 4.18 -6.01 -23.76
C GLY A 248 4.26 -4.82 -22.81
N ASN A 249 3.10 -4.31 -22.42
CA ASN A 249 3.00 -3.18 -21.51
C ASN A 249 2.90 -3.63 -20.04
N ALA A 250 4.04 -3.96 -19.44
CA ALA A 250 4.13 -4.38 -18.04
C ALA A 250 4.34 -3.18 -17.08
N ASN A 251 3.62 -2.07 -17.25
CA ASN A 251 3.88 -0.81 -16.51
C ASN A 251 2.85 -0.47 -15.42
N SER A 252 1.93 -1.38 -15.09
CA SER A 252 0.95 -1.14 -14.04
C SER A 252 1.64 -1.08 -12.67
N PHE A 253 1.34 -0.05 -11.88
CA PHE A 253 1.85 0.05 -10.52
C PHE A 253 1.07 -0.85 -9.54
N THR A 254 -0.16 -1.24 -9.87
CA THR A 254 -1.09 -1.91 -8.95
C THR A 254 -1.56 -3.30 -9.43
N ASP A 255 -1.31 -3.68 -10.68
CA ASP A 255 -1.75 -4.97 -11.24
C ASP A 255 -0.56 -5.83 -11.66
N GLY A 256 0.02 -6.58 -10.72
CA GLY A 256 1.15 -7.47 -10.98
C GLY A 256 0.78 -8.66 -11.86
N LEU A 257 -0.48 -9.11 -11.82
CA LEU A 257 -0.93 -10.20 -12.68
C LEU A 257 -0.92 -9.74 -14.14
N ALA A 258 -1.56 -8.62 -14.47
CA ALA A 258 -1.58 -8.10 -15.84
C ALA A 258 -0.16 -7.81 -16.37
N ASN A 259 0.71 -7.25 -15.52
CA ASN A 259 2.11 -7.06 -15.86
C ASN A 259 2.84 -8.38 -16.14
N THR A 260 2.62 -9.40 -15.30
CA THR A 260 3.25 -10.71 -15.46
C THR A 260 2.78 -11.38 -16.75
N GLU A 261 1.50 -11.29 -17.10
CA GLU A 261 1.00 -11.77 -18.40
C GLU A 261 1.70 -11.05 -19.57
N ALA A 262 1.86 -9.73 -19.49
CA ALA A 262 2.61 -8.96 -20.48
C ALA A 262 4.08 -9.40 -20.57
N MET A 263 4.74 -9.66 -19.43
CA MET A 263 6.10 -10.18 -19.36
C MET A 263 6.25 -11.58 -19.99
N LEU A 264 5.24 -12.45 -19.84
CA LEU A 264 5.23 -13.80 -20.41
C LEU A 264 5.21 -13.79 -21.94
N THR A 265 4.56 -12.81 -22.59
CA THR A 265 4.63 -12.63 -24.05
C THR A 265 6.06 -12.42 -24.56
N GLY A 266 6.89 -11.86 -23.69
CA GLY A 266 8.30 -11.57 -23.90
C GLY A 266 9.25 -12.68 -23.47
N ALA A 267 8.75 -13.75 -22.83
CA ALA A 267 9.55 -14.76 -22.14
C ALA A 267 10.53 -14.14 -21.13
N CYS A 268 10.10 -13.12 -20.37
CA CYS A 268 10.91 -12.53 -19.30
C CYS A 268 11.25 -13.59 -18.23
N PRO A 269 12.54 -13.80 -17.87
CA PRO A 269 12.95 -14.85 -16.94
C PRO A 269 12.31 -14.73 -15.55
N ALA A 270 12.11 -13.52 -15.03
CA ALA A 270 11.45 -13.32 -13.74
C ALA A 270 9.99 -13.79 -13.74
N ALA A 271 9.24 -13.55 -14.83
CA ALA A 271 7.85 -13.98 -14.96
C ALA A 271 7.72 -15.49 -15.20
N LEU A 272 8.59 -16.07 -16.04
CA LEU A 272 8.65 -17.52 -16.23
C LEU A 272 8.94 -18.23 -14.92
N CYS A 273 9.92 -17.74 -14.16
CA CYS A 273 10.33 -18.35 -12.89
C CYS A 273 9.19 -18.48 -11.87
N VAL A 274 8.29 -17.49 -11.80
CA VAL A 274 7.14 -17.54 -10.87
C VAL A 274 5.98 -18.35 -11.44
N ARG A 275 5.81 -18.40 -12.77
CA ARG A 275 4.69 -19.08 -13.42
C ARG A 275 4.91 -20.59 -13.58
N GLU A 276 6.15 -21.02 -13.83
CA GLU A 276 6.51 -22.43 -14.06
C GLU A 276 6.57 -23.26 -12.78
N LYS A 277 6.44 -22.63 -11.60
CA LYS A 277 6.54 -23.30 -10.31
C LYS A 277 5.15 -23.42 -9.66
N PRO A 278 4.46 -24.57 -9.78
CA PRO A 278 3.29 -24.82 -8.96
C PRO A 278 3.66 -24.82 -7.49
N ILE A 279 2.87 -24.10 -6.68
CA ILE A 279 3.01 -24.10 -5.22
C ILE A 279 1.66 -24.51 -4.67
N ASP A 280 1.66 -25.59 -3.88
CA ASP A 280 0.45 -26.18 -3.29
C ASP A 280 -0.64 -26.50 -4.33
N GLY A 281 -0.24 -26.96 -5.52
CA GLY A 281 -1.16 -27.29 -6.62
C GLY A 281 -1.68 -26.10 -7.43
N HIS A 282 -1.34 -24.86 -7.05
CA HIS A 282 -1.77 -23.65 -7.74
C HIS A 282 -0.74 -23.18 -8.77
N ALA A 283 -1.19 -22.76 -9.95
CA ALA A 283 -0.36 -22.33 -11.07
C ALA A 283 -0.59 -20.86 -11.48
N ASP A 284 -1.50 -20.15 -10.82
CA ASP A 284 -1.86 -18.75 -11.04
C ASP A 284 -0.96 -17.78 -10.25
N TRP A 285 0.27 -18.20 -9.95
CA TRP A 285 1.28 -17.35 -9.32
C TRP A 285 1.86 -16.34 -10.32
N TYR A 286 2.21 -15.16 -9.82
CA TYR A 286 2.72 -14.05 -10.60
C TYR A 286 3.77 -13.23 -9.84
N LEU A 287 4.47 -12.35 -10.55
CA LEU A 287 5.43 -11.42 -9.97
C LEU A 287 4.65 -10.16 -9.55
N PRO A 288 4.71 -9.74 -8.27
CA PRO A 288 3.88 -8.63 -7.80
C PRO A 288 4.26 -7.31 -8.48
N SER A 289 3.30 -6.40 -8.61
CA SER A 289 3.58 -5.01 -8.92
C SER A 289 4.35 -4.34 -7.78
N ILE A 290 4.90 -3.16 -8.05
CA ILE A 290 5.63 -2.41 -7.01
C ILE A 290 4.73 -1.98 -5.84
N CYS A 291 3.44 -1.70 -6.06
CA CYS A 291 2.50 -1.39 -4.98
C CYS A 291 2.07 -2.65 -4.20
N GLU A 292 1.92 -3.80 -4.86
CA GLU A 292 1.62 -5.08 -4.18
C GLU A 292 2.75 -5.48 -3.21
N ILE A 293 4.01 -5.45 -3.66
CA ILE A 293 5.15 -5.76 -2.77
C ILE A 293 5.33 -4.68 -1.68
N SER A 294 5.03 -3.41 -1.97
CA SER A 294 5.05 -2.34 -0.98
C SER A 294 4.02 -2.58 0.13
N ALA A 295 2.81 -3.04 -0.21
CA ALA A 295 1.78 -3.36 0.77
C ALA A 295 2.22 -4.53 1.67
N THR A 296 2.88 -5.55 1.10
CA THR A 296 3.49 -6.62 1.89
C THR A 296 4.58 -6.12 2.82
N ALA A 297 5.48 -5.26 2.35
CA ALA A 297 6.56 -4.73 3.18
C ALA A 297 6.03 -3.85 4.33
N VAL A 298 4.83 -3.30 4.21
CA VAL A 298 4.16 -2.50 5.25
C VAL A 298 3.43 -3.38 6.26
N ASN A 299 2.65 -4.36 5.79
CA ASN A 299 1.84 -5.20 6.66
C ASN A 299 2.62 -6.38 7.23
N VAL A 300 3.42 -7.08 6.43
CA VAL A 300 4.09 -8.33 6.83
C VAL A 300 5.56 -8.30 6.40
N PRO A 301 6.35 -7.31 6.88
CA PRO A 301 7.77 -7.18 6.50
C PRO A 301 8.60 -8.42 6.83
N GLU A 302 8.20 -9.22 7.82
CA GLU A 302 8.86 -10.47 8.20
C GLU A 302 8.75 -11.58 7.15
N SER A 303 7.85 -11.44 6.17
CA SER A 303 7.75 -12.37 5.04
C SER A 303 8.71 -12.04 3.90
N LEU A 304 9.54 -10.99 4.03
CA LEU A 304 10.51 -10.57 3.03
C LEU A 304 11.90 -10.46 3.67
N THR A 305 12.93 -10.96 2.98
CA THR A 305 14.29 -11.00 3.51
C THR A 305 14.97 -9.63 3.41
N LYS A 306 15.34 -9.06 4.57
CA LYS A 306 15.86 -7.69 4.68
C LYS A 306 17.16 -7.41 3.91
N ALA A 307 17.95 -8.43 3.58
CA ALA A 307 19.20 -8.29 2.85
C ALA A 307 19.03 -8.11 1.33
N ASN A 308 17.82 -8.31 0.79
CA ASN A 308 17.61 -8.47 -0.63
C ASN A 308 16.89 -7.29 -1.29
N CYS A 309 17.07 -7.19 -2.61
CA CYS A 309 16.22 -6.40 -3.49
C CYS A 309 15.29 -7.37 -4.21
N TYR A 310 13.99 -7.10 -4.19
CA TYR A 310 13.00 -7.93 -4.86
C TYR A 310 12.53 -7.25 -6.14
N TRP A 311 12.58 -7.96 -7.26
CA TRP A 311 11.92 -7.51 -8.48
C TRP A 311 10.42 -7.39 -8.25
N SER A 312 9.86 -6.31 -8.78
CA SER A 312 8.44 -6.26 -9.09
C SER A 312 8.25 -6.45 -10.60
N SER A 313 7.02 -6.67 -11.03
CA SER A 313 6.64 -6.75 -12.43
C SER A 313 6.54 -5.39 -13.12
N THR A 314 6.62 -4.28 -12.39
CA THR A 314 6.38 -2.94 -12.93
C THR A 314 7.60 -2.42 -13.71
N TYR A 315 7.47 -2.26 -15.02
CA TYR A 315 8.44 -1.67 -15.93
C TYR A 315 8.35 -0.13 -15.92
N GLN A 316 9.49 0.57 -15.91
CA GLN A 316 9.55 2.03 -15.89
C GLN A 316 10.03 2.67 -17.21
N GLY A 317 10.36 1.85 -18.23
CA GLY A 317 10.99 2.36 -19.44
C GLY A 317 12.52 2.33 -19.37
N TYR A 318 13.15 2.68 -20.48
CA TYR A 318 14.62 2.77 -20.61
C TYR A 318 15.38 1.53 -20.16
N ASN A 319 14.83 0.34 -20.43
CA ASN A 319 15.39 -0.95 -19.98
C ASN A 319 15.51 -1.04 -18.44
N THR A 320 14.64 -0.37 -17.69
CA THR A 320 14.61 -0.44 -16.23
C THR A 320 13.27 -0.93 -15.68
N ALA A 321 13.32 -1.72 -14.63
CA ALA A 321 12.16 -2.19 -13.89
C ALA A 321 12.21 -1.78 -12.42
N CYS A 322 11.05 -1.66 -11.79
CA CYS A 322 10.89 -1.39 -10.38
C CYS A 322 11.37 -2.58 -9.54
N ASN A 323 12.08 -2.29 -8.46
CA ASN A 323 12.41 -3.24 -7.41
C ASN A 323 12.22 -2.61 -6.03
N TYR A 324 11.86 -3.44 -5.05
CA TYR A 324 11.77 -3.05 -3.65
C TYR A 324 13.08 -3.39 -2.93
N ARG A 325 13.73 -2.39 -2.32
CA ARG A 325 15.01 -2.55 -1.61
C ARG A 325 14.84 -2.34 -0.11
N PHE A 326 15.00 -3.41 0.67
CA PHE A 326 14.82 -3.40 2.13
C PHE A 326 15.91 -2.65 2.89
N ALA A 327 17.18 -2.75 2.47
CA ALA A 327 18.31 -2.13 3.17
C ALA A 327 18.27 -0.58 3.22
N LEU A 328 17.44 0.06 2.39
CA LEU A 328 17.22 1.52 2.43
C LEU A 328 15.93 1.89 3.15
N GLU A 329 15.23 0.92 3.73
CA GLU A 329 13.95 0.99 4.46
C GLU A 329 12.78 1.65 3.68
N THR A 330 13.03 2.23 2.51
CA THR A 330 12.17 3.28 1.97
C THR A 330 12.18 3.48 0.45
N ALA A 331 12.82 2.63 -0.37
CA ALA A 331 12.94 2.95 -1.80
C ALA A 331 12.31 1.90 -2.72
N ASN A 332 11.23 2.31 -3.38
CA ASN A 332 10.94 1.85 -4.75
C ASN A 332 12.08 2.41 -5.61
N THR A 333 12.93 1.55 -6.15
CA THR A 333 14.00 1.96 -7.06
C THR A 333 13.77 1.33 -8.42
N SER A 334 14.44 1.85 -9.44
CA SER A 334 14.56 1.16 -10.70
C SER A 334 15.97 0.60 -10.86
N ALA A 335 16.07 -0.45 -11.66
CA ALA A 335 17.34 -1.03 -12.03
C ALA A 335 17.26 -1.61 -13.44
N ASP A 336 18.41 -1.72 -14.09
CA ASP A 336 18.52 -2.34 -15.40
C ASP A 336 17.90 -3.74 -15.39
N VAL A 337 17.05 -4.03 -16.37
CA VAL A 337 16.29 -5.30 -16.48
C VAL A 337 17.19 -6.53 -16.50
N SER A 338 18.44 -6.40 -16.94
CA SER A 338 19.43 -7.48 -16.95
C SER A 338 20.05 -7.77 -15.58
N SER A 339 19.87 -6.88 -14.60
CA SER A 339 20.40 -7.05 -13.25
C SER A 339 19.74 -8.25 -12.55
N ILE A 340 20.53 -8.99 -11.77
CA ILE A 340 20.01 -10.09 -10.96
C ILE A 340 19.42 -9.54 -9.65
N ARG A 341 18.17 -9.88 -9.37
CA ARG A 341 17.49 -9.60 -8.10
C ARG A 341 16.59 -10.76 -7.71
N ARG A 342 16.05 -10.69 -6.50
CA ARG A 342 15.19 -11.75 -5.99
C ARG A 342 13.80 -11.68 -6.60
N VAL A 343 13.25 -12.81 -7.01
CA VAL A 343 11.84 -12.96 -7.36
C VAL A 343 11.16 -13.82 -6.29
N ARG A 344 9.94 -13.46 -5.94
CA ARG A 344 9.09 -14.23 -5.03
C ARG A 344 7.67 -14.30 -5.62
N PRO A 345 7.09 -15.50 -5.78
CA PRO A 345 5.72 -15.67 -6.28
C PRO A 345 4.68 -15.06 -5.34
N PHE A 346 3.74 -14.32 -5.93
CA PHE A 346 2.54 -13.77 -5.31
C PHE A 346 1.30 -14.32 -6.00
N ARG A 347 0.17 -14.29 -5.30
CA ARG A 347 -1.11 -14.78 -5.81
C ARG A 347 -2.24 -13.90 -5.26
N ARG A 348 -3.31 -13.74 -6.02
CA ARG A 348 -4.50 -12.99 -5.59
C ARG A 348 -5.72 -13.86 -5.59
N ILE A 349 -6.53 -13.75 -4.53
CA ILE A 349 -7.77 -14.49 -4.38
C ILE A 349 -8.90 -13.49 -4.14
N PRO A 350 -9.96 -13.47 -4.96
CA PRO A 350 -11.15 -12.66 -4.67
C PRO A 350 -11.65 -12.94 -3.25
N LEU A 351 -11.98 -11.91 -2.48
CA LEU A 351 -12.28 -12.09 -1.04
C LEU A 351 -13.43 -13.07 -0.75
N GLY A 352 -14.42 -13.12 -1.64
CA GLY A 352 -15.53 -14.08 -1.53
C GLY A 352 -15.13 -15.55 -1.70
N LEU A 353 -13.90 -15.83 -2.15
CA LEU A 353 -13.36 -17.17 -2.40
C LEU A 353 -12.19 -17.52 -1.48
N LEU A 354 -11.84 -16.67 -0.51
CA LEU A 354 -10.63 -16.83 0.31
C LEU A 354 -10.62 -18.12 1.15
N HIS A 355 -11.81 -18.62 1.51
CA HIS A 355 -12.01 -19.84 2.30
C HIS A 355 -12.77 -20.93 1.51
N ALA A 356 -12.88 -20.78 0.19
CA ALA A 356 -13.59 -21.70 -0.69
C ALA A 356 -12.69 -22.83 -1.21
#